data_AF-A0A2A8BTD0-F1
#
_entry.id   AF-A0A2A8BTD0-F1
#
_cell.length_a   1.000
_cell.length_b   1.000
_cell.length_c   1.000
_cell.angle_alpha   90.00
_cell.angle_beta   90.00
_cell.angle_gamma   90.00
#
_symmetry.space_group_name_H-M   'P 1'
#
loop_
_entity.id
_entity.type
_entity.pdbx_description
1 polymer ?
#
loop_
_entity_poly.entity_id
_entity_poly.type
_entity_poly.pdbx_seq_one_letter_code
_entity_poly.pdbx_strand_id
1 'polypeptide(L)'
;MTQDLLFITKPTVTTKEAADLMGVTVQTILKKEKEGLIDCVYKDNWKQFGSKIFYLEDIEKLMEKEEVNGLSTKEAAEILNVAPSTIFTYIKSGKLPATMVEKRGKQVYLIDEEELEIFMLDYEKTKTKERKTFITKIYDEEICLYQLLTHQHTGKTARVIELNGADGKILTEDEEIFPLSTYKEHDYSFEPFKKQPVITKRGYLSFSFKKPQLFDSITYNLINLFYKELGVTNMRLTITQDAIKLEIKPFVLPVNPLQFQEEIKYLHSHMKSGSILPHVEGIYFKSNVEPLTFHADYEFKQKIVQMATDAGMGQEEFLLQAVKSYIEKV
;
A
#
# COMPACT_ATOMS: atom_id res chain seq x y z
N MET A 1 -40.24 -0.76 67.71
CA MET A 1 -39.01 -0.03 67.35
C MET A 1 -38.03 -1.04 66.79
N THR A 2 -37.88 -1.08 65.48
CA THR A 2 -36.73 -1.67 64.81
C THR A 2 -36.04 -0.51 64.09
N GLN A 3 -34.88 -0.15 64.61
CA GLN A 3 -34.00 0.87 64.08
C GLN A 3 -33.37 0.34 62.79
N ASP A 4 -34.05 0.49 61.66
CA ASP A 4 -33.34 0.62 60.39
C ASP A 4 -33.11 2.10 60.20
N LEU A 5 -32.02 2.58 60.78
CA LEU A 5 -31.47 3.86 60.40
C LEU A 5 -31.25 3.83 58.88
N LEU A 6 -31.93 4.75 58.20
CA LEU A 6 -31.92 5.03 56.77
C LEU A 6 -30.52 5.47 56.29
N PHE A 7 -29.52 4.62 56.43
CA PHE A 7 -28.19 4.84 55.89
C PHE A 7 -28.05 4.08 54.59
N ILE A 8 -27.53 4.76 53.56
CA ILE A 8 -27.03 4.09 52.37
C ILE A 8 -25.91 3.17 52.83
N THR A 9 -26.12 1.85 52.74
CA THR A 9 -25.12 0.83 53.10
C THR A 9 -24.29 0.37 51.91
N LYS A 10 -24.71 0.71 50.68
CA LYS A 10 -24.02 0.37 49.43
C LYS A 10 -23.11 1.50 48.94
N PRO A 11 -21.97 1.20 48.32
CA PRO A 11 -21.11 2.23 47.72
C PRO A 11 -21.86 2.98 46.62
N THR A 12 -21.73 4.31 46.65
CA THR A 12 -22.39 5.22 45.70
C THR A 12 -21.40 6.19 45.08
N VAL A 13 -21.75 6.68 43.90
CA VAL A 13 -20.95 7.64 43.14
C VAL A 13 -21.82 8.79 42.67
N THR A 14 -21.25 9.98 42.60
CA THR A 14 -21.91 11.15 42.02
C THR A 14 -21.99 11.03 40.51
N THR A 15 -22.84 11.86 39.87
CA THR A 15 -22.94 11.91 38.41
C THR A 15 -21.60 12.20 37.72
N LYS A 16 -20.73 12.98 38.38
CA LYS A 16 -19.41 13.31 37.87
C LYS A 16 -18.45 12.13 37.99
N GLU A 17 -18.40 11.50 39.16
CA GLU A 17 -17.55 10.31 39.38
C GLU A 17 -18.00 9.14 38.50
N ALA A 18 -19.30 8.93 38.31
CA ALA A 18 -19.82 7.94 37.36
C ALA A 18 -19.39 8.24 35.92
N ALA A 19 -19.37 9.52 35.53
CA ALA A 19 -18.92 9.93 34.20
C ALA A 19 -17.42 9.68 34.01
N ASP A 20 -16.63 9.98 35.05
CA ASP A 20 -15.17 9.75 35.05
C ASP A 20 -14.84 8.25 35.04
N LEU A 21 -15.54 7.43 35.86
CA LEU A 21 -15.38 5.96 35.89
C LEU A 21 -15.67 5.30 34.54
N MET A 22 -16.66 5.81 33.81
CA MET A 22 -17.06 5.29 32.50
C MET A 22 -16.30 5.95 31.33
N GLY A 23 -15.49 6.97 31.56
CA GLY A 23 -14.86 7.76 30.50
C GLY A 23 -15.86 8.45 29.55
N VAL A 24 -17.00 8.91 30.08
CA VAL A 24 -18.06 9.59 29.32
C VAL A 24 -18.38 10.98 29.87
N THR A 25 -19.20 11.75 29.17
CA THR A 25 -19.67 13.05 29.68
C THR A 25 -20.79 12.87 30.71
N VAL A 26 -20.90 13.81 31.65
CA VAL A 26 -22.01 13.88 32.64
C VAL A 26 -23.39 13.81 31.97
N GLN A 27 -23.55 14.41 30.79
CA GLN A 27 -24.79 14.36 30.01
C GLN A 27 -25.17 12.94 29.58
N THR A 28 -24.18 12.09 29.30
CA THR A 28 -24.40 10.69 28.91
C THR A 28 -24.96 9.88 30.07
N ILE A 29 -24.46 10.10 31.29
CA ILE A 29 -24.99 9.47 32.51
C ILE A 29 -26.44 9.90 32.77
N LEU A 30 -26.74 11.20 32.65
CA LEU A 30 -28.10 11.72 32.82
C LEU A 30 -29.07 11.21 31.74
N LYS A 31 -28.59 10.98 30.51
CA LYS A 31 -29.38 10.38 29.44
C LYS A 31 -29.70 8.91 29.75
N LYS A 32 -28.71 8.15 30.21
CA LYS A 32 -28.87 6.73 30.58
C LYS A 32 -29.84 6.55 31.76
N GLU A 33 -29.85 7.47 32.71
CA GLU A 33 -30.87 7.48 33.77
C GLU A 33 -32.27 7.79 33.23
N LYS A 34 -32.40 8.77 32.33
CA LYS A 34 -33.68 9.09 31.68
C LYS A 34 -34.21 7.93 30.83
N GLU A 35 -33.33 7.11 30.26
CA GLU A 35 -33.64 5.90 29.51
C GLU A 35 -33.93 4.68 30.42
N GLY A 36 -33.82 4.83 31.75
CA GLY A 36 -34.12 3.80 32.74
C GLY A 36 -33.04 2.72 32.88
N LEU A 37 -31.83 2.97 32.38
CA LEU A 37 -30.72 2.02 32.42
C LEU A 37 -29.97 2.03 33.77
N ILE A 38 -30.02 3.14 34.49
CA ILE A 38 -29.48 3.34 35.85
C ILE A 38 -30.44 4.21 36.65
N ASP A 39 -30.57 3.97 37.95
CA ASP A 39 -31.51 4.70 38.81
C ASP A 39 -30.78 5.64 39.78
N CYS A 40 -31.31 6.86 39.92
CA CYS A 40 -30.87 7.79 40.95
C CYS A 40 -31.34 7.32 42.33
N VAL A 41 -30.41 7.24 43.29
CA VAL A 41 -30.67 6.83 44.68
C VAL A 41 -31.72 7.73 45.36
N TYR A 42 -31.72 9.03 45.02
CA TYR A 42 -32.68 10.02 45.53
C TYR A 42 -33.42 10.69 44.38
N LYS A 43 -34.53 10.11 43.92
CA LYS A 43 -35.31 10.63 42.77
C LYS A 43 -35.89 12.02 43.03
N ASP A 44 -36.37 12.28 44.24
CA ASP A 44 -37.12 13.51 44.57
C ASP A 44 -36.27 14.62 45.22
N ASN A 45 -35.16 14.27 45.87
CA ASN A 45 -34.38 15.20 46.70
C ASN A 45 -32.97 15.51 46.17
N TRP A 46 -32.58 15.01 45.00
CA TRP A 46 -31.22 15.24 44.45
C TRP A 46 -30.83 16.73 44.34
N LYS A 47 -31.81 17.63 44.13
CA LYS A 47 -31.58 19.09 44.06
C LYS A 47 -31.05 19.68 45.35
N GLN A 48 -31.34 19.08 46.50
CA GLN A 48 -30.83 19.53 47.80
C GLN A 48 -29.36 19.16 48.01
N PHE A 49 -28.86 18.15 47.29
CA PHE A 49 -27.50 17.63 47.40
C PHE A 49 -26.59 18.07 46.24
N GLY A 50 -27.10 18.90 45.33
CA GLY A 50 -26.34 19.48 44.22
C GLY A 50 -25.99 18.54 43.05
N SER A 51 -26.09 17.22 43.22
CA SER A 51 -25.87 16.24 42.15
C SER A 51 -26.72 14.98 42.32
N LYS A 52 -26.95 14.24 41.23
CA LYS A 52 -27.56 12.91 41.31
C LYS A 52 -26.51 11.89 41.75
N ILE A 53 -26.94 10.95 42.60
CA ILE A 53 -26.12 9.88 43.15
C ILE A 53 -26.63 8.55 42.60
N PHE A 54 -25.71 7.67 42.22
CA PHE A 54 -25.98 6.36 41.63
C PHE A 54 -25.28 5.28 42.45
N TYR A 55 -25.81 4.06 42.46
CA TYR A 55 -25.10 2.92 43.05
C TYR A 55 -23.94 2.53 42.15
N LEU A 56 -22.77 2.29 42.77
CA LEU A 56 -21.57 1.89 42.04
C LEU A 56 -21.79 0.58 41.26
N GLU A 57 -22.48 -0.39 41.87
CA GLU A 57 -22.85 -1.68 41.27
C GLU A 57 -23.64 -1.52 39.95
N ASP A 58 -24.49 -0.50 39.82
CA ASP A 58 -25.29 -0.27 38.62
C ASP A 58 -24.45 0.36 37.50
N ILE A 59 -23.45 1.17 37.86
CA ILE A 59 -22.47 1.72 36.93
C ILE A 59 -21.55 0.61 36.41
N GLU A 60 -21.05 -0.25 37.29
CA GLU A 60 -20.18 -1.39 36.94
C GLU A 60 -20.89 -2.39 36.01
N LYS A 61 -22.14 -2.78 36.33
CA LYS A 61 -22.96 -3.63 35.44
C LYS A 61 -23.21 -3.01 34.07
N LEU A 62 -23.28 -1.68 34.01
CA LEU A 62 -23.48 -0.98 32.75
C LEU A 62 -22.18 -0.90 31.93
N MET A 63 -21.02 -0.87 32.60
CA MET A 63 -19.71 -1.00 31.97
C MET A 63 -19.50 -2.42 31.40
N GLU A 64 -19.82 -3.48 32.15
CA GLU A 64 -19.70 -4.87 31.68
C GLU A 64 -20.60 -5.17 30.47
N LYS A 65 -21.81 -4.59 30.42
CA LYS A 65 -22.71 -4.74 29.25
C LYS A 65 -22.24 -3.98 28.01
N GLU A 66 -21.36 -2.98 28.15
CA GLU A 66 -20.84 -2.16 27.05
C GLU A 66 -19.43 -2.59 26.57
N GLU A 67 -18.81 -3.59 27.21
CA GLU A 67 -17.62 -4.27 26.67
C GLU A 67 -18.01 -5.07 25.42
N VAL A 68 -17.95 -4.40 24.27
CA VAL A 68 -17.97 -5.07 22.97
C VAL A 68 -16.52 -5.43 22.65
N ASN A 69 -16.22 -6.73 22.72
CA ASN A 69 -14.90 -7.26 22.37
C ASN A 69 -14.60 -7.00 20.89
N GLY A 70 -13.42 -6.44 20.61
CA GLY A 70 -12.94 -6.11 19.27
C GLY A 70 -12.27 -4.74 19.19
N LEU A 71 -11.32 -4.61 18.28
CA LEU A 71 -10.56 -3.40 18.00
C LEU A 71 -11.37 -2.46 17.11
N SER A 72 -11.41 -1.18 17.44
CA SER A 72 -11.96 -0.16 16.54
C SER A 72 -11.05 0.05 15.33
N THR A 73 -11.60 0.63 14.26
CA THR A 73 -10.82 1.03 13.08
C THR A 73 -9.65 1.96 13.40
N LYS A 74 -9.73 2.70 14.52
CA LYS A 74 -8.66 3.60 14.96
C LYS A 74 -7.53 2.81 15.63
N GLU A 75 -7.87 1.90 16.53
CA GLU A 75 -6.89 1.03 17.21
C GLU A 75 -6.18 0.12 16.21
N ALA A 76 -6.92 -0.50 15.28
CA ALA A 76 -6.34 -1.28 14.19
C ALA A 76 -5.39 -0.45 13.30
N ALA A 77 -5.70 0.84 13.08
CA ALA A 77 -4.86 1.74 12.30
C ALA A 77 -3.55 2.09 13.01
N GLU A 78 -3.59 2.25 14.34
CA GLU A 78 -2.42 2.49 15.18
C GLU A 78 -1.51 1.25 15.21
N ILE A 79 -2.08 0.06 15.38
CA ILE A 79 -1.35 -1.23 15.34
C ILE A 79 -0.66 -1.43 13.99
N LEU A 80 -1.36 -1.16 12.88
CA LEU A 80 -0.82 -1.32 11.52
C LEU A 80 0.04 -0.14 11.05
N ASN A 81 0.15 0.93 11.85
CA ASN A 81 0.81 2.20 11.52
C ASN A 81 0.35 2.75 10.14
N VAL A 82 -0.96 2.85 9.95
CA VAL A 82 -1.59 3.39 8.73
C VAL A 82 -2.65 4.43 9.07
N ALA A 83 -3.07 5.23 8.09
CA ALA A 83 -4.20 6.12 8.28
C ALA A 83 -5.51 5.32 8.47
N PRO A 84 -6.44 5.73 9.35
CA PRO A 84 -7.72 5.05 9.55
C PRO A 84 -8.56 4.87 8.27
N SER A 85 -8.45 5.79 7.30
CA SER A 85 -9.07 5.68 5.97
C SER A 85 -8.61 4.45 5.18
N THR A 86 -7.38 4.00 5.43
CA THR A 86 -6.79 2.79 4.81
C THR A 86 -7.46 1.54 5.38
N ILE A 87 -7.70 1.50 6.70
CA ILE A 87 -8.45 0.42 7.35
C ILE A 87 -9.88 0.34 6.79
N PHE A 88 -10.55 1.49 6.63
CA PHE A 88 -11.86 1.53 5.94
C PHE A 88 -11.81 0.98 4.52
N THR A 89 -10.71 1.22 3.80
CA THR A 89 -10.53 0.69 2.43
C THR A 89 -10.34 -0.83 2.46
N TYR A 90 -9.59 -1.37 3.43
CA TYR A 90 -9.41 -2.81 3.60
C TYR A 90 -10.70 -3.51 3.97
N ILE A 91 -11.50 -2.92 4.87
CA ILE A 91 -12.83 -3.43 5.21
C ILE A 91 -13.75 -3.41 3.98
N LYS A 92 -13.84 -2.28 3.26
CA LYS A 92 -14.70 -2.17 2.06
C LYS A 92 -14.28 -3.07 0.90
N SER A 93 -12.99 -3.38 0.79
CA SER A 93 -12.47 -4.29 -0.23
C SER A 93 -12.54 -5.76 0.18
N GLY A 94 -13.08 -6.06 1.38
CA GLY A 94 -13.22 -7.43 1.90
C GLY A 94 -11.90 -8.05 2.37
N LYS A 95 -10.84 -7.25 2.50
CA LYS A 95 -9.50 -7.73 2.89
C LYS A 95 -9.30 -7.86 4.39
N LEU A 96 -10.04 -7.08 5.17
CA LEU A 96 -10.01 -7.13 6.63
C LEU A 96 -11.45 -7.35 7.12
N PRO A 97 -11.77 -8.53 7.66
CA PRO A 97 -13.08 -8.79 8.23
C PRO A 97 -13.38 -7.81 9.37
N ALA A 98 -14.59 -7.26 9.37
CA ALA A 98 -15.06 -6.39 10.44
C ALA A 98 -16.57 -6.49 10.61
N THR A 99 -17.02 -6.43 11.86
CA THR A 99 -18.43 -6.45 12.24
C THR A 99 -18.91 -5.01 12.45
N MET A 100 -19.99 -4.64 11.79
CA MET A 100 -20.60 -3.31 11.99
C MET A 100 -21.52 -3.36 13.22
N VAL A 101 -21.20 -2.55 14.23
CA VAL A 101 -21.99 -2.41 15.45
C VAL A 101 -22.46 -0.98 15.64
N GLU A 102 -23.59 -0.81 16.30
CA GLU A 102 -24.09 0.50 16.69
C GLU A 102 -23.51 0.88 18.06
N LYS A 103 -22.59 1.85 18.07
CA LYS A 103 -21.99 2.39 19.29
C LYS A 103 -22.37 3.86 19.43
N ARG A 104 -23.08 4.21 20.51
CA ARG A 104 -23.50 5.59 20.83
C ARG A 104 -24.27 6.28 19.67
N GLY A 105 -25.14 5.54 18.98
CA GLY A 105 -25.95 6.04 17.86
C GLY A 105 -25.19 6.25 16.54
N LYS A 106 -23.97 5.71 16.42
CA LYS A 106 -23.17 5.69 15.19
C LYS A 106 -22.81 4.26 14.82
N GLN A 107 -22.84 3.95 13.52
CA GLN A 107 -22.33 2.70 13.00
C GLN A 107 -20.80 2.73 13.00
N VAL A 108 -20.18 1.79 13.71
CA VAL A 108 -18.74 1.65 13.84
C VAL A 108 -18.36 0.22 13.46
N TYR A 109 -17.23 0.05 12.78
CA TYR A 109 -16.68 -1.28 12.50
C TYR A 109 -15.78 -1.72 13.67
N LEU A 110 -16.00 -2.93 14.15
CA LEU A 110 -15.13 -3.65 15.06
C LEU A 110 -14.42 -4.76 14.32
N ILE A 111 -13.12 -4.88 14.56
CA ILE A 111 -12.22 -5.85 13.95
C ILE A 111 -11.80 -6.79 15.07
N ASP A 112 -11.90 -8.09 14.84
CA ASP A 112 -11.38 -9.07 15.80
C ASP A 112 -9.85 -8.97 15.88
N GLU A 113 -9.28 -9.11 17.07
CA GLU A 113 -7.83 -9.06 17.27
C GLU A 113 -7.14 -10.22 16.53
N GLU A 114 -7.74 -11.41 16.53
CA GLU A 114 -7.21 -12.58 15.81
C GLU A 114 -7.20 -12.34 14.29
N GLU A 115 -8.27 -11.73 13.75
CA GLU A 115 -8.37 -11.38 12.33
C GLU A 115 -7.38 -10.28 11.93
N LEU A 116 -7.10 -9.34 12.85
CA LEU A 116 -6.07 -8.32 12.62
C LEU A 116 -4.67 -8.93 12.61
N GLU A 117 -4.37 -9.88 13.50
CA GLU A 117 -3.10 -10.61 13.51
C GLU A 117 -2.89 -11.45 12.24
N ILE A 118 -3.92 -12.17 11.80
CA ILE A 118 -3.89 -12.91 10.52
C ILE A 118 -3.67 -11.94 9.36
N PHE A 119 -4.39 -10.81 9.36
CA PHE A 119 -4.17 -9.76 8.37
C PHE A 119 -2.75 -9.20 8.44
N MET A 120 -2.15 -9.03 9.62
CA MET A 120 -0.77 -8.57 9.78
C MET A 120 0.24 -9.53 9.12
N LEU A 121 0.06 -10.84 9.28
CA LEU A 121 0.93 -11.85 8.66
C LEU A 121 0.91 -11.79 7.13
N ASP A 122 -0.24 -11.46 6.52
CA ASP A 122 -0.37 -11.28 5.07
C ASP A 122 -0.08 -9.84 4.60
N TYR A 123 -0.29 -8.87 5.47
CA TYR A 123 0.05 -7.46 5.27
C TYR A 123 1.57 -7.27 5.24
N GLU A 124 2.34 -7.96 6.08
CA GLU A 124 3.81 -7.94 6.02
C GLU A 124 4.33 -8.55 4.71
N LYS A 125 3.74 -9.67 4.24
CA LYS A 125 4.07 -10.28 2.94
C LYS A 125 3.72 -9.36 1.76
N THR A 126 2.70 -8.52 1.88
CA THR A 126 2.33 -7.54 0.84
C THR A 126 3.05 -6.19 0.96
N LYS A 127 3.60 -5.84 2.14
CA LYS A 127 4.50 -4.68 2.33
C LYS A 127 5.88 -4.91 1.77
N THR A 128 6.29 -6.16 1.55
CA THR A 128 7.22 -6.49 0.47
C THR A 128 6.53 -6.27 -0.89
N LYS A 129 6.12 -5.03 -1.18
CA LYS A 129 6.40 -4.50 -2.52
C LYS A 129 7.88 -4.76 -2.70
N GLU A 130 8.26 -5.73 -3.53
CA GLU A 130 9.65 -6.00 -3.87
C GLU A 130 10.36 -4.66 -3.95
N ARG A 131 11.18 -4.35 -2.93
CA ARG A 131 11.86 -3.08 -2.86
C ARG A 131 12.73 -3.08 -4.10
N LYS A 132 12.46 -2.16 -5.03
CA LYS A 132 13.10 -2.15 -6.35
C LYS A 132 14.60 -2.24 -6.14
N THR A 133 15.20 -3.40 -6.45
CA THR A 133 16.61 -3.68 -6.17
C THR A 133 17.55 -2.91 -7.08
N PHE A 134 16.99 -2.24 -8.10
CA PHE A 134 17.70 -1.45 -9.09
C PHE A 134 17.72 0.06 -8.80
N ILE A 135 17.27 0.49 -7.62
CA ILE A 135 17.38 1.87 -7.14
C ILE A 135 17.81 1.91 -5.68
N THR A 136 18.73 2.80 -5.34
CA THR A 136 19.14 3.12 -3.97
C THR A 136 19.16 4.63 -3.75
N LYS A 137 19.36 5.04 -2.50
CA LYS A 137 19.49 6.44 -2.12
C LYS A 137 20.79 6.63 -1.33
N ILE A 138 21.71 7.43 -1.87
CA ILE A 138 23.03 7.73 -1.28
C ILE A 138 23.22 9.24 -1.29
N TYR A 139 23.65 9.83 -0.17
CA TYR A 139 23.75 11.28 0.03
C TYR A 139 22.47 12.05 -0.34
N ASP A 140 21.33 11.49 0.01
CA ASP A 140 20.00 11.98 -0.36
C ASP A 140 19.64 12.00 -1.86
N GLU A 141 20.51 11.46 -2.72
CA GLU A 141 20.30 11.37 -4.16
C GLU A 141 19.85 9.96 -4.56
N GLU A 142 18.82 9.86 -5.41
CA GLU A 142 18.34 8.59 -5.96
C GLU A 142 19.27 8.13 -7.08
N ILE A 143 19.90 6.97 -6.91
CA ILE A 143 20.84 6.37 -7.87
C ILE A 143 20.27 5.06 -8.40
N CYS A 144 20.30 4.91 -9.72
CA CYS A 144 19.78 3.73 -10.40
C CYS A 144 20.88 2.79 -10.87
N LEU A 145 20.58 1.49 -10.95
CA LEU A 145 21.49 0.51 -11.53
C LEU A 145 21.74 0.83 -13.01
N TYR A 146 22.99 0.73 -13.45
CA TYR A 146 23.50 1.11 -14.77
C TYR A 146 23.53 2.61 -15.07
N GLN A 147 23.24 3.47 -14.10
CA GLN A 147 23.38 4.91 -14.26
C GLN A 147 24.84 5.29 -14.55
N LEU A 148 25.02 6.22 -15.48
CA LEU A 148 26.33 6.82 -15.78
C LEU A 148 26.65 7.95 -14.81
N LEU A 149 27.92 7.97 -14.40
CA LEU A 149 28.57 9.05 -13.67
C LEU A 149 29.69 9.60 -14.56
N THR A 150 30.03 10.87 -14.37
CA THR A 150 31.09 11.56 -15.10
C THR A 150 32.08 12.14 -14.11
N HIS A 151 33.36 11.93 -14.37
CA HIS A 151 34.44 12.51 -13.61
C HIS A 151 34.53 14.01 -13.90
N GLN A 152 34.52 14.85 -12.85
CA GLN A 152 34.39 16.29 -12.98
C GLN A 152 35.56 16.96 -13.72
N HIS A 153 36.79 16.45 -13.54
CA HIS A 153 37.99 17.02 -14.17
C HIS A 153 38.37 16.41 -15.52
N THR A 154 38.20 15.11 -15.71
CA THR A 154 38.71 14.39 -16.89
C THR A 154 37.63 14.12 -17.93
N GLY A 155 36.34 14.18 -17.56
CA GLY A 155 35.22 13.81 -18.41
C GLY A 155 35.06 12.30 -18.62
N LYS A 156 35.94 11.47 -18.05
CA LYS A 156 35.80 10.00 -18.09
C LYS A 156 34.49 9.57 -17.43
N THR A 157 33.86 8.53 -17.94
CA THR A 157 32.63 8.01 -17.34
C THR A 157 32.86 6.78 -16.48
N ALA A 158 31.90 6.55 -15.60
CA ALA A 158 31.81 5.34 -14.80
C ALA A 158 30.33 4.93 -14.71
N ARG A 159 30.07 3.64 -14.47
CA ARG A 159 28.72 3.08 -14.50
C ARG A 159 28.44 2.30 -13.23
N VAL A 160 27.25 2.48 -12.66
CA VAL A 160 26.77 1.67 -11.54
C VAL A 160 26.50 0.24 -12.03
N ILE A 161 27.24 -0.77 -11.57
CA ILE A 161 27.12 -2.15 -12.06
C ILE A 161 26.41 -3.09 -11.08
N GLU A 162 26.29 -2.68 -9.81
CA GLU A 162 25.70 -3.49 -8.73
C GLU A 162 25.06 -2.58 -7.69
N LEU A 163 23.93 -3.01 -7.11
CA LEU A 163 23.25 -2.36 -5.99
C LEU A 163 22.85 -3.40 -4.95
N ASN A 164 23.26 -3.19 -3.70
CA ASN A 164 23.10 -4.12 -2.58
C ASN A 164 22.33 -3.47 -1.41
N GLY A 165 21.17 -2.88 -1.71
CA GLY A 165 20.25 -2.30 -0.72
C GLY A 165 20.69 -0.94 -0.18
N ALA A 166 21.84 -0.87 0.51
CA ALA A 166 22.36 0.36 1.12
C ALA A 166 23.59 0.94 0.38
N ASP A 167 24.24 0.16 -0.46
CA ASP A 167 25.40 0.57 -1.26
C ASP A 167 25.40 -0.14 -2.63
N GLY A 168 26.48 -0.06 -3.38
CA GLY A 168 26.65 -0.68 -4.68
C GLY A 168 28.11 -0.69 -5.15
N LYS A 169 28.32 -0.95 -6.44
CA LYS A 169 29.63 -0.86 -7.09
C LYS A 169 29.55 -0.02 -8.36
N ILE A 170 30.61 0.74 -8.59
CA ILE A 170 30.87 1.47 -9.83
C ILE A 170 31.99 0.77 -10.59
N LEU A 171 31.89 0.73 -11.92
CA LEU A 171 32.94 0.35 -12.85
C LEU A 171 33.32 1.58 -13.68
N THR A 172 34.60 1.93 -13.79
CA THR A 172 35.08 3.01 -14.66
C THR A 172 35.32 2.52 -16.09
N GLU A 173 35.47 3.44 -17.04
CA GLU A 173 35.97 3.13 -18.38
C GLU A 173 37.35 2.46 -18.39
N ASP A 174 38.18 2.72 -17.37
CA ASP A 174 39.50 2.12 -17.20
C ASP A 174 39.47 0.75 -16.49
N GLU A 175 38.28 0.14 -16.38
CA GLU A 175 38.02 -1.16 -15.72
C GLU A 175 38.28 -1.20 -14.20
N GLU A 176 38.38 -0.05 -13.54
CA GLU A 176 38.49 0.03 -12.09
C GLU A 176 37.13 -0.12 -11.41
N ILE A 177 37.09 -0.85 -10.29
CA ILE A 177 35.87 -1.06 -9.51
C ILE A 177 36.04 -0.49 -8.11
N PHE A 178 35.09 0.34 -7.68
CA PHE A 178 35.05 0.89 -6.33
C PHE A 178 33.60 0.98 -5.79
N PRO A 179 33.42 1.11 -4.46
CA PRO A 179 32.10 1.20 -3.84
C PRO A 179 31.30 2.40 -4.35
N LEU A 180 29.99 2.23 -4.56
CA LEU A 180 29.14 3.33 -5.01
C LEU A 180 29.15 4.48 -3.99
N SER A 181 29.18 4.19 -2.68
CA SER A 181 29.25 5.20 -1.63
C SER A 181 30.42 6.19 -1.75
N THR A 182 31.57 5.80 -2.31
CA THR A 182 32.76 6.67 -2.37
C THR A 182 32.83 7.54 -3.64
N TYR A 183 31.80 7.53 -4.50
CA TYR A 183 31.87 8.20 -5.82
C TYR A 183 32.23 9.69 -5.77
N LYS A 184 31.76 10.42 -4.75
CA LYS A 184 32.11 11.85 -4.57
C LYS A 184 33.57 12.05 -4.18
N GLU A 185 34.16 11.10 -3.46
CA GLU A 185 35.58 11.12 -3.07
C GLU A 185 36.50 10.88 -4.27
N HIS A 186 36.00 10.20 -5.30
CA HIS A 186 36.67 9.96 -6.57
C HIS A 186 36.33 11.02 -7.65
N ASP A 187 35.81 12.19 -7.25
CA ASP A 187 35.44 13.31 -8.14
C ASP A 187 34.44 12.95 -9.25
N TYR A 188 33.60 11.94 -9.04
CA TYR A 188 32.48 11.62 -9.93
C TYR A 188 31.20 12.34 -9.51
N SER A 189 30.39 12.72 -10.50
CA SER A 189 29.03 13.22 -10.31
C SER A 189 28.09 12.66 -11.37
N PHE A 190 26.79 12.84 -11.18
CA PHE A 190 25.78 12.46 -12.17
C PHE A 190 24.64 13.46 -12.17
N GLU A 191 23.88 13.47 -13.26
CA GLU A 191 22.61 14.19 -13.33
C GLU A 191 21.48 13.31 -12.78
N PRO A 192 20.75 13.73 -11.73
CA PRO A 192 19.62 12.97 -11.23
C PRO A 192 18.50 12.86 -12.26
N PHE A 193 17.90 11.66 -12.37
CA PHE A 193 16.74 11.48 -13.23
C PHE A 193 15.51 12.21 -12.68
N LYS A 194 14.77 12.88 -13.56
CA LYS A 194 13.52 13.56 -13.20
C LYS A 194 12.44 12.52 -12.88
N LYS A 195 11.64 12.79 -11.85
CA LYS A 195 10.48 11.95 -11.53
C LYS A 195 9.40 12.10 -12.59
N GLN A 196 9.03 10.99 -13.20
CA GLN A 196 7.94 10.92 -14.18
C GLN A 196 6.62 10.50 -13.51
N PRO A 197 5.47 10.99 -14.02
CA PRO A 197 4.16 10.63 -13.48
C PRO A 197 3.87 9.12 -13.65
N VAL A 198 3.09 8.55 -12.74
CA VAL A 198 2.74 7.13 -12.78
C VAL A 198 1.79 6.85 -13.94
N ILE A 199 2.16 5.89 -14.78
CA ILE A 199 1.34 5.42 -15.90
C ILE A 199 0.37 4.36 -15.39
N THR A 200 -0.93 4.70 -15.40
CA THR A 200 -2.03 3.83 -14.95
C THR A 200 -2.46 2.81 -16.01
N LYS A 201 -2.02 2.97 -17.26
CA LYS A 201 -2.33 2.04 -18.35
C LYS A 201 -1.89 0.61 -17.99
N ARG A 202 -2.77 -0.35 -18.25
CA ARG A 202 -2.56 -1.75 -17.92
C ARG A 202 -1.57 -2.42 -18.87
N GLY A 203 -0.98 -3.50 -18.36
CA GLY A 203 0.05 -4.26 -19.06
C GLY A 203 1.44 -3.65 -18.96
N TYR A 204 2.40 -4.44 -19.44
CA TYR A 204 3.80 -4.09 -19.61
C TYR A 204 4.25 -4.56 -20.99
N LEU A 205 5.31 -3.94 -21.49
CA LEU A 205 6.15 -4.54 -22.51
C LEU A 205 7.34 -5.17 -21.79
N SER A 206 7.80 -6.32 -22.27
CA SER A 206 8.91 -7.03 -21.67
C SER A 206 10.02 -7.29 -22.68
N PHE A 207 11.25 -7.08 -22.24
CA PHE A 207 12.47 -7.33 -22.99
C PHE A 207 13.39 -8.24 -22.18
N SER A 208 14.17 -9.05 -22.88
CA SER A 208 15.20 -9.87 -22.26
C SER A 208 16.49 -9.74 -23.05
N PHE A 209 17.48 -9.12 -22.42
CA PHE A 209 18.81 -8.91 -22.98
C PHE A 209 19.79 -9.88 -22.34
N LYS A 210 20.77 -10.36 -23.10
CA LYS A 210 21.95 -11.01 -22.50
C LYS A 210 22.75 -9.95 -21.75
N LYS A 211 23.32 -10.31 -20.60
CA LYS A 211 24.13 -9.37 -19.80
C LYS A 211 25.34 -8.91 -20.64
N PRO A 212 25.46 -7.61 -20.95
CA PRO A 212 26.55 -7.13 -21.76
C PRO A 212 27.91 -7.20 -21.04
N GLN A 213 28.95 -7.56 -21.79
CA GLN A 213 30.34 -7.51 -21.34
C GLN A 213 30.98 -6.13 -21.59
N LEU A 214 30.56 -5.46 -22.67
CA LEU A 214 31.08 -4.15 -23.05
C LEU A 214 30.51 -3.07 -22.14
N PHE A 215 31.38 -2.13 -21.77
CA PHE A 215 30.99 -0.94 -21.01
C PHE A 215 29.89 -0.16 -21.76
N ASP A 216 30.10 0.25 -23.01
CA ASP A 216 29.12 1.04 -23.77
C ASP A 216 28.13 0.22 -24.60
N SER A 217 27.57 -0.83 -23.99
CA SER A 217 26.51 -1.60 -24.63
C SER A 217 25.24 -0.78 -24.86
N ILE A 218 24.62 -0.96 -26.03
CA ILE A 218 23.29 -0.45 -26.39
C ILE A 218 22.26 -0.77 -25.29
N THR A 219 22.35 -1.93 -24.63
CA THR A 219 21.45 -2.31 -23.53
C THR A 219 21.49 -1.30 -22.38
N TYR A 220 22.67 -0.90 -21.94
CA TYR A 220 22.82 0.02 -20.81
C TYR A 220 22.37 1.43 -21.20
N ASN A 221 22.66 1.85 -22.42
CA ASN A 221 22.23 3.15 -22.94
C ASN A 221 20.69 3.23 -23.04
N LEU A 222 20.04 2.16 -23.50
CA LEU A 222 18.59 2.04 -23.52
C LEU A 222 17.97 2.10 -22.13
N ILE A 223 18.55 1.39 -21.15
CA ILE A 223 18.06 1.42 -19.76
C ILE A 223 18.15 2.85 -19.19
N ASN A 224 19.25 3.56 -19.42
CA ASN A 224 19.41 4.95 -19.01
C ASN A 224 18.39 5.89 -19.69
N LEU A 225 18.15 5.68 -20.98
CA LEU A 225 17.13 6.44 -21.71
C LEU A 225 15.74 6.21 -21.10
N PHE A 226 15.40 4.98 -20.72
CA PHE A 226 14.14 4.71 -20.04
C PHE A 226 14.08 5.30 -18.64
N TYR A 227 15.16 5.33 -17.86
CA TYR A 227 15.15 6.06 -16.60
C TYR A 227 14.85 7.56 -16.80
N LYS A 228 15.44 8.16 -17.84
CA LYS A 228 15.26 9.58 -18.16
C LYS A 228 13.84 9.91 -18.63
N GLU A 229 13.34 9.17 -19.62
CA GLU A 229 12.08 9.49 -20.31
C GLU A 229 10.85 8.85 -19.67
N LEU A 230 10.97 7.60 -19.19
CA LEU A 230 9.85 6.84 -18.61
C LEU A 230 9.82 6.92 -17.07
N GLY A 231 10.99 7.03 -16.45
CA GLY A 231 11.13 7.13 -15.01
C GLY A 231 11.07 5.78 -14.29
N VAL A 232 11.80 5.70 -13.18
CA VAL A 232 11.95 4.48 -12.36
C VAL A 232 10.60 3.88 -11.97
N THR A 233 9.59 4.68 -11.65
CA THR A 233 8.28 4.20 -11.19
C THR A 233 7.56 3.32 -12.21
N ASN A 234 7.75 3.62 -13.50
CA ASN A 234 7.03 3.01 -14.61
C ASN A 234 7.79 1.83 -15.26
N MET A 235 8.90 1.42 -14.67
CA MET A 235 9.69 0.28 -15.12
C MET A 235 10.02 -0.69 -13.98
N ARG A 236 10.40 -1.90 -14.37
CA ARG A 236 10.94 -2.95 -13.50
C ARG A 236 12.15 -3.54 -14.17
N LEU A 237 13.19 -3.77 -13.38
CA LEU A 237 14.44 -4.36 -13.84
C LEU A 237 14.73 -5.56 -12.94
N THR A 238 14.93 -6.72 -13.56
CA THR A 238 15.31 -7.95 -12.88
C THR A 238 16.59 -8.47 -13.50
N ILE A 239 17.63 -8.60 -12.67
CA ILE A 239 18.94 -9.05 -13.08
C ILE A 239 19.09 -10.52 -12.66
N THR A 240 19.47 -11.35 -13.61
CA THR A 240 19.88 -12.74 -13.39
C THR A 240 21.37 -12.88 -13.72
N GLN A 241 21.96 -14.06 -13.52
CA GLN A 241 23.38 -14.28 -13.81
C GLN A 241 23.74 -13.92 -15.27
N ASP A 242 22.90 -14.34 -16.23
CA ASP A 242 23.21 -14.21 -17.66
C ASP A 242 22.36 -13.20 -18.42
N ALA A 243 21.29 -12.68 -17.80
CA ALA A 243 20.31 -11.87 -18.50
C ALA A 243 19.76 -10.71 -17.66
N ILE A 244 19.40 -9.64 -18.37
CA ILE A 244 18.69 -8.49 -17.87
C ILE A 244 17.26 -8.56 -18.41
N LYS A 245 16.28 -8.65 -17.53
CA LYS A 245 14.86 -8.57 -17.87
C LYS A 245 14.36 -7.18 -17.54
N LEU A 246 13.79 -6.51 -18.54
CA LEU A 246 13.25 -5.17 -18.43
C LEU A 246 11.77 -5.21 -18.74
N GLU A 247 10.95 -4.71 -17.82
CA GLU A 247 9.52 -4.48 -18.07
C GLU A 247 9.23 -2.98 -17.99
N ILE A 248 8.52 -2.45 -18.99
CA ILE A 248 8.17 -1.03 -19.07
C ILE A 248 6.67 -0.84 -19.27
N LYS A 249 6.12 0.23 -18.70
CA LYS A 249 4.75 0.65 -18.99
C LYS A 249 4.62 1.15 -20.44
N PRO A 250 3.43 1.00 -21.05
CA PRO A 250 3.17 1.59 -22.36
C PRO A 250 3.33 3.11 -22.34
N PHE A 251 4.13 3.66 -23.24
CA PHE A 251 4.40 5.10 -23.32
C PHE A 251 4.89 5.49 -24.72
N VAL A 252 4.93 6.80 -25.00
CA VAL A 252 5.57 7.35 -26.20
C VAL A 252 6.96 7.83 -25.80
N LEU A 253 7.98 7.28 -26.44
CA LEU A 253 9.36 7.71 -26.29
C LEU A 253 9.64 8.86 -27.28
N PRO A 254 9.98 10.07 -26.80
CA PRO A 254 10.18 11.24 -27.64
C PRO A 254 11.58 11.23 -28.28
N VAL A 255 11.77 10.39 -29.29
CA VAL A 255 13.02 10.28 -30.07
C VAL A 255 12.74 10.39 -31.56
N ASN A 256 13.73 10.88 -32.32
CA ASN A 256 13.66 10.87 -33.78
C ASN A 256 13.84 9.43 -34.29
N PRO A 257 12.82 8.80 -34.90
CA PRO A 257 12.90 7.41 -35.32
C PRO A 257 14.04 7.14 -36.31
N LEU A 258 14.42 8.11 -37.15
CA LEU A 258 15.48 7.94 -38.15
C LEU A 258 16.87 7.82 -37.52
N GLN A 259 17.12 8.53 -36.42
CA GLN A 259 18.39 8.48 -35.70
C GLN A 259 18.46 7.29 -34.73
N PHE A 260 17.30 6.76 -34.32
CA PHE A 260 17.19 5.71 -33.32
C PHE A 260 16.98 4.30 -33.92
N GLN A 261 17.38 4.10 -35.18
CA GLN A 261 17.08 2.88 -35.93
C GLN A 261 17.81 1.64 -35.38
N GLU A 262 19.04 1.81 -34.90
CA GLU A 262 19.83 0.69 -34.37
C GLU A 262 19.21 0.19 -33.06
N GLU A 263 18.84 1.11 -32.19
CA GLU A 263 18.17 0.84 -30.92
C GLU A 263 16.78 0.24 -31.14
N ILE A 264 16.01 0.74 -32.11
CA ILE A 264 14.72 0.14 -32.48
C ILE A 264 14.91 -1.33 -32.90
N LYS A 265 15.85 -1.61 -33.81
CA LYS A 265 16.13 -2.97 -34.28
C LYS A 265 16.58 -3.86 -33.12
N TYR A 266 17.44 -3.32 -32.25
CA TYR A 266 17.92 -4.01 -31.06
C TYR A 266 16.77 -4.35 -30.11
N LEU A 267 15.90 -3.40 -29.79
CA LEU A 267 14.71 -3.61 -28.96
C LEU A 267 13.77 -4.66 -29.56
N HIS A 268 13.49 -4.61 -30.87
CA HIS A 268 12.66 -5.60 -31.54
C HIS A 268 13.22 -7.02 -31.39
N SER A 269 14.53 -7.21 -31.57
CA SER A 269 15.16 -8.54 -31.47
C SER A 269 15.14 -9.13 -30.05
N HIS A 270 14.99 -8.30 -29.02
CA HIS A 270 15.00 -8.71 -27.61
C HIS A 270 13.63 -8.64 -26.93
N MET A 271 12.59 -8.21 -27.65
CA MET A 271 11.23 -8.11 -27.13
C MET A 271 10.62 -9.49 -26.91
N LYS A 272 9.95 -9.67 -25.76
CA LYS A 272 9.23 -10.89 -25.38
C LYS A 272 7.71 -10.69 -25.41
N SER A 273 7.24 -9.49 -25.08
CA SER A 273 5.83 -9.12 -25.13
C SER A 273 5.66 -7.63 -25.39
N GLY A 274 4.61 -7.27 -26.12
CA GLY A 274 4.32 -5.92 -26.58
C GLY A 274 4.54 -5.72 -28.08
N SER A 275 4.39 -4.47 -28.50
CA SER A 275 4.66 -4.01 -29.86
C SER A 275 5.26 -2.60 -29.84
N ILE A 276 6.13 -2.32 -30.81
CA ILE A 276 6.77 -1.02 -31.02
C ILE A 276 6.18 -0.45 -32.31
N LEU A 277 5.55 0.72 -32.23
CA LEU A 277 4.81 1.34 -33.32
C LEU A 277 5.34 2.76 -33.57
N PRO A 278 5.35 3.25 -34.82
CA PRO A 278 5.67 4.64 -35.10
C PRO A 278 4.60 5.58 -34.51
N HIS A 279 5.01 6.75 -34.02
CA HIS A 279 4.14 7.79 -33.50
C HIS A 279 4.59 9.17 -33.99
N VAL A 280 3.67 10.14 -34.06
CA VAL A 280 3.97 11.51 -34.53
C VAL A 280 5.04 12.21 -33.68
N GLU A 281 5.09 11.88 -32.39
CA GLU A 281 6.05 12.42 -31.42
C GLU A 281 7.24 11.48 -31.15
N GLY A 282 7.39 10.38 -31.91
CA GLY A 282 8.50 9.44 -31.76
C GLY A 282 8.07 7.99 -31.91
N ILE A 283 8.26 7.20 -30.85
CA ILE A 283 8.01 5.76 -30.88
C ILE A 283 7.04 5.38 -29.78
N TYR A 284 5.96 4.70 -30.15
CA TYR A 284 4.97 4.23 -29.19
C TYR A 284 5.21 2.76 -28.81
N PHE A 285 5.40 2.53 -27.52
CA PHE A 285 5.48 1.22 -26.91
C PHE A 285 4.09 0.77 -26.45
N LYS A 286 3.47 -0.19 -27.15
CA LYS A 286 2.14 -0.73 -26.85
C LYS A 286 2.24 -2.08 -26.14
N SER A 287 1.55 -2.25 -25.02
CA SER A 287 1.38 -3.58 -24.39
C SER A 287 0.29 -4.38 -25.12
N ASN A 288 0.42 -5.71 -25.08
CA ASN A 288 -0.54 -6.65 -25.67
C ASN A 288 -1.76 -6.93 -24.76
N VAL A 289 -1.91 -6.17 -23.67
CA VAL A 289 -3.06 -6.28 -22.76
C VAL A 289 -4.15 -5.32 -23.23
N GLU A 290 -5.32 -5.87 -23.54
CA GLU A 290 -6.51 -5.11 -23.93
C GLU A 290 -7.68 -5.47 -23.00
N PRO A 291 -8.56 -4.50 -22.67
CA PRO A 291 -9.73 -4.78 -21.85
C PRO A 291 -10.75 -5.62 -22.63
N LEU A 292 -11.24 -6.69 -22.00
CA LEU A 292 -12.39 -7.45 -22.49
C LEU A 292 -13.62 -7.07 -21.66
N THR A 293 -14.59 -6.38 -22.26
CA THR A 293 -15.80 -5.91 -21.58
C THR A 293 -17.04 -6.58 -22.16
N PHE A 294 -18.01 -6.87 -21.30
CA PHE A 294 -19.33 -7.39 -21.68
C PHE A 294 -20.40 -6.86 -20.72
N HIS A 295 -21.65 -6.87 -21.17
CA HIS A 295 -22.79 -6.49 -20.35
C HIS A 295 -23.38 -7.73 -19.67
N ALA A 296 -23.72 -7.60 -18.39
CA ALA A 296 -24.43 -8.61 -17.63
C ALA A 296 -25.46 -7.93 -16.72
N ASP A 297 -26.50 -8.65 -16.35
CA ASP A 297 -27.49 -8.18 -15.38
C ASP A 297 -26.89 -8.09 -13.95
N TYR A 298 -27.63 -7.44 -13.06
CA TYR A 298 -27.18 -7.20 -11.70
C TYR A 298 -27.00 -8.50 -10.90
N GLU A 299 -27.92 -9.46 -11.02
CA GLU A 299 -27.87 -10.71 -10.27
C GLU A 299 -26.65 -11.55 -10.67
N PHE A 300 -26.39 -11.65 -11.96
CA PHE A 300 -25.21 -12.31 -12.50
C PHE A 300 -23.93 -11.64 -11.99
N LYS A 301 -23.86 -10.32 -12.02
CA LYS A 301 -22.70 -9.58 -11.50
C LYS A 301 -22.48 -9.88 -10.01
N GLN A 302 -23.52 -9.82 -9.18
CA GLN A 302 -23.39 -10.12 -7.74
C GLN A 302 -22.89 -11.54 -7.50
N LYS A 303 -23.38 -12.51 -8.29
CA LYS A 303 -22.93 -13.90 -8.19
C LYS A 303 -21.43 -14.03 -8.50
N ILE A 304 -20.93 -13.35 -9.53
CA ILE A 304 -19.49 -13.33 -9.84
C ILE A 304 -18.68 -12.68 -8.72
N VAL A 305 -19.18 -11.59 -8.10
CA VAL A 305 -18.50 -10.96 -6.95
C VAL A 305 -18.38 -11.93 -5.79
N GLN A 306 -19.46 -12.66 -5.47
CA GLN A 306 -19.44 -13.66 -4.40
C GLN A 306 -18.45 -14.78 -4.71
N MET A 307 -18.53 -15.38 -5.91
CA MET A 307 -17.65 -16.47 -6.32
C MET A 307 -16.17 -16.06 -6.32
N ALA A 308 -15.86 -14.84 -6.74
CA ALA A 308 -14.49 -14.32 -6.69
C ALA A 308 -14.00 -14.16 -5.25
N THR A 309 -14.85 -13.66 -4.35
CA THR A 309 -14.57 -13.54 -2.91
C THR A 309 -14.34 -14.92 -2.28
N ASP A 310 -15.21 -15.89 -2.56
CA ASP A 310 -15.09 -17.27 -2.07
C ASP A 310 -13.79 -17.95 -2.55
N ALA A 311 -13.28 -17.53 -3.72
CA ALA A 311 -12.01 -17.99 -4.29
C ALA A 311 -10.79 -17.17 -3.83
N GLY A 312 -10.97 -16.12 -3.03
CA GLY A 312 -9.89 -15.21 -2.60
C GLY A 312 -9.27 -14.39 -3.75
N MET A 313 -10.02 -14.18 -4.84
CA MET A 313 -9.54 -13.54 -6.08
C MET A 313 -10.25 -12.22 -6.37
N GLY A 314 -9.61 -11.36 -7.18
CA GLY A 314 -10.29 -10.22 -7.77
C GLY A 314 -11.30 -10.66 -8.83
N GLN A 315 -12.40 -9.91 -9.01
CA GLN A 315 -13.45 -10.22 -9.99
C GLN A 315 -12.91 -10.46 -11.41
N GLU A 316 -11.98 -9.62 -11.88
CA GLU A 316 -11.38 -9.77 -13.21
C GLU A 316 -10.46 -10.99 -13.32
N GLU A 317 -9.72 -11.31 -12.26
CA GLU A 317 -8.82 -12.47 -12.21
C GLU A 317 -9.62 -13.77 -12.19
N PHE A 318 -10.67 -13.82 -11.37
CA PHE A 318 -11.61 -14.93 -11.31
C PHE A 318 -12.25 -15.19 -12.68
N LEU A 319 -12.78 -14.15 -13.34
CA LEU A 319 -13.39 -14.28 -14.66
C LEU A 319 -12.38 -14.75 -15.72
N LEU A 320 -11.16 -14.20 -15.70
CA LEU A 320 -10.11 -14.62 -16.63
C LEU A 320 -9.75 -16.10 -16.43
N GLN A 321 -9.62 -16.55 -15.18
CA GLN A 321 -9.33 -17.94 -14.85
C GLN A 321 -10.48 -18.88 -15.25
N ALA A 322 -11.73 -18.48 -14.99
CA ALA A 322 -12.91 -19.25 -15.37
C ALA A 322 -12.98 -19.45 -16.90
N VAL A 323 -12.75 -18.39 -17.68
CA VAL A 323 -12.73 -18.45 -19.14
C VAL A 323 -11.57 -19.31 -19.66
N LYS A 324 -10.36 -19.14 -19.12
CA LYS A 324 -9.21 -19.99 -19.50
C LYS A 324 -9.46 -21.47 -19.20
N SER A 325 -9.97 -21.78 -18.01
CA SER A 325 -10.28 -23.15 -17.60
C SER A 325 -11.36 -23.78 -18.46
N TYR A 326 -12.30 -22.99 -18.99
CA TYR A 326 -13.28 -23.46 -19.95
C TYR A 326 -12.63 -23.77 -21.31
N ILE A 327 -11.79 -22.86 -21.82
CA ILE A 327 -11.09 -23.05 -23.10
C ILE A 327 -10.18 -24.28 -23.05
N GLU A 328 -9.47 -24.52 -21.95
CA GLU A 328 -8.58 -25.69 -21.79
C GLU A 328 -9.31 -27.03 -21.72
N LYS A 329 -10.62 -27.02 -21.44
CA LYS A 329 -11.47 -28.22 -21.39
C LYS A 329 -12.14 -28.56 -22.73
N VAL A 330 -12.14 -27.62 -23.68
CA VAL A 330 -12.75 -27.75 -25.01
C VAL A 330 -11.71 -28.22 -26.01
#